data_AF-A0A8D0CS87-F1
#
_entry.id   AF-A0A8D0CS87-F1
#
_cell.length_a   1.000
_cell.length_b   1.000
_cell.length_c   1.000
_cell.angle_alpha   90.00
_cell.angle_beta   90.00
_cell.angle_gamma   90.00
#
_symmetry.space_group_name_H-M   'P 1'
#
loop_
_entity.id
_entity.type
_entity.pdbx_description
1 polymer ?
#
loop_
_entity_poly.entity_id
_entity_poly.type
_entity_poly.pdbx_seq_one_letter_code
_entity_poly.pdbx_strand_id
1 'polypeptide(L)'
;RQTDRQTDRPSLVLLVGAPREKAEPNVPANRTGGVFSCPITTDRSECSRMKLIDPELNLSEDLIEDMWLGVSVASQGRPGGRVLACGHRFVKLYGVFKLRHMIGRCYLHGNDLQYNETDQHWQNLDQPCRYYICYGEVMCNMGISASITQNEVIVGSPGSYEWQGELLFVLLFKPLFVYMHSTTPPLPVLFERLAAVLISVPMFGSTGAPKDSKEDARGSVLLASKRSKTLMTQQTLRGEQMGSYFGNAVATTDINNDGWNDLLVGAPFYFHRQQEAGGAVYVYMNAGGRFDSRASAVLRGPAGSAFGMAVTAAGDLNQDGFQGEDADINWLKCLGPFLSTSDYG
;
A
#
# COMPACT_ATOMS: atom_id res chain seq x y z
N ARG A 1 -13.09 22.43 45.63
CA ARG A 1 -12.14 22.57 44.51
C ARG A 1 -11.33 21.27 44.41
N GLN A 2 -11.83 20.34 43.61
CA GLN A 2 -11.01 19.27 43.03
C GLN A 2 -11.47 19.22 41.58
N THR A 3 -10.68 19.85 40.72
CA THR A 3 -10.80 19.71 39.28
C THR A 3 -10.27 18.32 38.94
N ASP A 4 -11.18 17.38 38.67
CA ASP A 4 -10.84 16.14 37.99
C ASP A 4 -10.20 16.50 36.65
N ARG A 5 -8.87 16.41 36.59
CA ARG A 5 -8.17 16.28 35.32
C ARG A 5 -8.49 14.87 34.83
N GLN A 6 -9.58 14.77 34.08
CA GLN A 6 -9.85 13.66 33.20
C GLN A 6 -8.65 13.58 32.26
N THR A 7 -7.70 12.70 32.57
CA THR A 7 -6.58 12.36 31.70
C THR A 7 -7.21 11.75 30.46
N ASP A 8 -7.29 12.56 29.41
CA ASP A 8 -7.86 12.21 28.12
C ASP A 8 -7.09 11.01 27.57
N ARG A 9 -7.64 9.80 27.71
CA ARG A 9 -7.05 8.61 27.12
C ARG A 9 -7.15 8.79 25.62
N PRO A 10 -6.07 8.55 24.84
CA PRO A 10 -6.14 8.68 23.39
C PRO A 10 -7.26 7.79 22.86
N SER A 11 -8.24 8.39 22.21
CA SER A 11 -9.36 7.66 21.59
C SER A 11 -8.81 6.83 20.43
N LEU A 12 -8.89 5.51 20.55
CA LEU A 12 -8.54 4.59 19.47
C LEU A 12 -9.66 4.60 18.42
N VAL A 13 -9.26 4.76 17.17
CA VAL A 13 -10.17 4.86 16.03
C VAL A 13 -9.71 3.87 14.97
N LEU A 14 -10.66 3.11 14.43
CA LEU A 14 -10.48 2.28 13.25
C LEU A 14 -10.77 3.12 12.00
N LEU A 15 -9.84 3.10 11.05
CA LEU A 15 -10.02 3.74 9.74
C LEU A 15 -10.40 2.69 8.70
N VAL A 16 -11.47 2.93 7.96
CA VAL A 16 -11.99 2.01 6.94
C VAL A 16 -12.13 2.73 5.61
N GLY A 17 -11.43 2.24 4.60
CA GLY A 17 -11.61 2.68 3.21
C GLY A 17 -12.80 1.99 2.55
N ALA A 18 -13.62 2.75 1.84
CA ALA A 18 -14.76 2.28 1.07
C ALA A 18 -14.68 2.81 -0.37
N PRO A 19 -13.88 2.17 -1.25
CA PRO A 19 -13.57 2.69 -2.60
C PRO A 19 -14.77 2.88 -3.53
N ARG A 20 -15.90 2.24 -3.20
CA ARG A 20 -17.13 2.29 -4.00
C ARG A 20 -18.28 3.00 -3.27
N GLU A 21 -17.98 3.74 -2.21
CA GLU A 21 -18.96 4.54 -1.49
C GLU A 21 -19.49 5.69 -2.37
N LYS A 22 -20.77 6.01 -2.21
CA LYS A 22 -21.40 7.14 -2.90
C LYS A 22 -20.66 8.44 -2.58
N ALA A 23 -20.71 9.40 -3.49
CA ALA A 23 -20.12 10.71 -3.24
C ALA A 23 -20.81 11.42 -2.05
N GLU A 24 -20.10 12.36 -1.42
CA GLU A 24 -20.68 13.21 -0.38
C GLU A 24 -21.76 14.14 -0.96
N PRO A 25 -22.75 14.58 -0.15
CA PRO A 25 -23.66 15.63 -0.57
C PRO A 25 -22.86 16.87 -1.00
N ASN A 26 -23.20 17.43 -2.16
CA ASN A 26 -22.53 18.57 -2.81
C ASN A 26 -21.18 18.27 -3.49
N VAL A 27 -20.77 17.01 -3.59
CA VAL A 27 -19.69 16.59 -4.49
C VAL A 27 -20.29 16.24 -5.85
N PRO A 28 -19.79 16.80 -6.97
CA PRO A 28 -20.36 16.64 -8.31
C PRO A 28 -19.94 15.31 -8.96
N ALA A 29 -20.25 14.21 -8.28
CA ALA A 29 -20.03 12.84 -8.69
C ALA A 29 -21.11 11.95 -8.10
N ASN A 30 -21.38 10.79 -8.71
CA ASN A 30 -22.26 9.78 -8.16
C ASN A 30 -21.51 8.88 -7.17
N ARG A 31 -20.28 8.48 -7.53
CA ARG A 31 -19.43 7.62 -6.71
C ARG A 31 -18.00 8.12 -6.71
N THR A 32 -17.46 8.43 -5.54
CA THR A 32 -16.03 8.81 -5.39
C THR A 32 -15.24 7.78 -4.57
N GLY A 33 -15.93 7.00 -3.75
CA GLY A 33 -15.32 6.33 -2.61
C GLY A 33 -15.21 7.26 -1.40
N GLY A 34 -14.81 6.71 -0.26
CA GLY A 34 -14.69 7.45 1.00
C GLY A 34 -13.83 6.71 2.02
N VAL A 35 -13.50 7.41 3.10
CA VAL A 35 -12.85 6.83 4.27
C VAL A 35 -13.69 7.16 5.49
N PHE A 36 -13.85 6.19 6.37
CA PHE A 36 -14.63 6.28 7.59
C PHE A 36 -13.73 6.11 8.80
N SER A 37 -14.00 6.92 9.82
CA SER A 37 -13.43 6.78 11.16
C SER A 37 -14.50 6.22 12.09
N CYS A 38 -14.19 5.09 12.71
CA CYS A 38 -15.07 4.39 13.64
C CYS A 38 -14.37 4.30 15.00
N PRO A 39 -14.86 4.94 16.06
CA PRO A 39 -14.33 4.75 17.40
C PRO A 39 -14.39 3.28 17.80
N ILE A 40 -13.35 2.80 18.48
CA ILE A 40 -13.33 1.43 19.01
C ILE A 40 -14.09 1.44 20.35
N THR A 41 -15.41 1.44 20.26
CA THR A 41 -16.33 1.39 21.41
C THR A 41 -17.20 0.14 21.35
N THR A 42 -17.99 -0.09 22.40
CA THR A 42 -19.00 -1.17 22.41
C THR A 42 -20.17 -0.86 21.49
N ASP A 43 -20.34 0.39 21.05
CA ASP A 43 -21.36 0.79 20.10
C ASP A 43 -20.84 0.61 18.66
N ARG A 44 -21.58 -0.15 17.86
CA ARG A 44 -21.18 -0.52 16.50
C ARG A 44 -21.67 0.45 15.42
N SER A 45 -22.42 1.49 15.81
CA SER A 45 -23.07 2.40 14.87
C SER A 45 -22.33 3.73 14.65
N GLU A 46 -21.28 3.98 15.41
CA GLU A 46 -20.53 5.23 15.38
C GLU A 46 -19.44 5.17 14.30
N CYS A 47 -19.78 5.34 13.02
CA CYS A 47 -18.78 5.56 11.96
C CYS A 47 -19.05 6.90 11.27
N SER A 48 -18.06 7.80 11.27
CA SER A 48 -18.15 9.09 10.62
C SER A 48 -17.30 9.13 9.36
N ARG A 49 -17.81 9.72 8.28
CA ARG A 49 -17.04 9.89 7.04
C ARG A 49 -16.03 11.03 7.20
N MET A 50 -14.80 10.79 6.78
CA MET A 50 -13.76 11.80 6.68
C MET A 50 -13.98 12.68 5.45
N LYS A 51 -13.85 14.00 5.62
CA LYS A 51 -13.98 15.00 4.54
C LYS A 51 -12.63 15.19 3.84
N LEU A 52 -12.40 14.45 2.77
CA LEU A 52 -11.13 14.45 2.05
C LEU A 52 -11.17 15.26 0.75
N ILE A 53 -12.35 15.33 0.12
CA ILE A 53 -12.54 15.95 -1.18
C ILE A 53 -12.81 17.44 -0.97
N ASP A 54 -11.99 18.29 -1.58
CA ASP A 54 -12.15 19.75 -1.52
C ASP A 54 -13.43 20.18 -2.28
N PRO A 55 -14.36 20.93 -1.65
CA PRO A 55 -15.53 21.47 -2.34
C PRO A 55 -15.18 22.42 -3.51
N GLU A 56 -13.98 23.01 -3.55
CA GLU A 56 -13.54 23.95 -4.59
C GLU A 56 -12.83 23.28 -5.77
N LEU A 57 -12.97 21.96 -5.92
CA LEU A 57 -12.39 21.21 -7.04
C LEU A 57 -12.73 21.82 -8.40
N ASN A 58 -11.70 22.02 -9.23
CA ASN A 58 -11.87 22.46 -10.61
C ASN A 58 -12.39 21.31 -11.48
N LEU A 59 -13.70 21.18 -11.61
CA LEU A 59 -14.37 20.14 -12.40
C LEU A 59 -14.08 20.21 -13.90
N SER A 60 -13.50 21.32 -14.38
CA SER A 60 -13.05 21.41 -15.77
C SER A 60 -11.77 20.60 -16.01
N GLU A 61 -11.02 20.29 -14.94
CA GLU A 61 -9.72 19.62 -14.99
C GLU A 61 -9.69 18.33 -14.16
N ASP A 62 -10.57 18.19 -13.17
CA ASP A 62 -10.55 17.09 -12.21
C ASP A 62 -11.79 16.20 -12.40
N LEU A 63 -11.58 14.94 -12.77
CA LEU A 63 -12.61 13.92 -12.82
C LEU A 63 -12.43 12.97 -11.62
N ILE A 64 -13.35 13.08 -10.67
CA ILE A 64 -13.37 12.32 -9.41
C ILE A 64 -14.37 11.15 -9.41
N GLU A 65 -15.19 11.02 -10.45
CA GLU A 65 -16.10 9.88 -10.62
C GLU A 65 -15.28 8.58 -10.68
N ASP A 66 -15.66 7.61 -9.85
CA ASP A 66 -15.00 6.31 -9.75
C ASP A 66 -13.49 6.37 -9.46
N MET A 67 -13.04 7.40 -8.72
CA MET A 67 -11.63 7.55 -8.34
C MET A 67 -11.12 6.50 -7.35
N TRP A 68 -12.03 5.74 -6.73
CA TRP A 68 -11.74 4.69 -5.75
C TRP A 68 -11.03 5.22 -4.49
N LEU A 69 -11.52 6.34 -3.95
CA LEU A 69 -11.00 6.92 -2.72
C LEU A 69 -11.15 5.93 -1.55
N GLY A 70 -10.05 5.71 -0.82
CA GLY A 70 -10.00 4.72 0.26
C GLY A 70 -9.50 3.34 -0.20
N VAL A 71 -8.95 3.23 -1.42
CA VAL A 71 -8.32 1.97 -1.87
C VAL A 71 -7.09 1.60 -1.04
N SER A 72 -6.39 2.62 -0.54
CA SER A 72 -5.32 2.50 0.44
C SER A 72 -5.53 3.56 1.52
N VAL A 73 -5.38 3.13 2.76
CA VAL A 73 -5.48 3.97 3.96
C VAL A 73 -4.34 3.57 4.88
N ALA A 74 -3.55 4.54 5.35
CA ALA A 74 -2.42 4.31 6.22
C ALA A 74 -2.36 5.37 7.33
N SER A 75 -1.90 4.98 8.52
CA SER A 75 -1.76 5.87 9.67
C SER A 75 -0.39 5.68 10.32
N GLN A 76 0.19 6.77 10.83
CA GLN A 76 1.41 6.69 11.64
C GLN A 76 1.18 6.13 13.05
N GLY A 77 -0.09 6.01 13.49
CA GLY A 77 -0.45 5.33 14.73
C GLY A 77 0.15 5.92 16.02
N ARG A 78 0.57 7.19 16.00
CA ARG A 78 1.22 7.85 17.15
C ARG A 78 0.64 9.25 17.39
N PRO A 79 0.72 9.78 18.63
CA PRO A 79 0.30 11.15 18.91
C PRO A 79 0.98 12.16 17.98
N GLY A 80 0.19 13.09 17.43
CA GLY A 80 0.67 14.06 16.43
C GLY A 80 1.01 13.46 15.06
N GLY A 81 0.62 12.21 14.82
CA GLY A 81 0.81 11.50 13.56
C GLY A 81 -0.03 12.06 12.40
N ARG A 82 0.02 11.35 11.27
CA ARG A 82 -0.71 11.66 10.05
C ARG A 82 -1.48 10.45 9.55
N VAL A 83 -2.57 10.71 8.83
CA VAL A 83 -3.39 9.73 8.14
C VAL A 83 -3.36 10.02 6.65
N LEU A 84 -3.11 8.98 5.86
CA LEU A 84 -3.05 9.02 4.40
C LEU A 84 -4.21 8.20 3.82
N ALA A 85 -4.87 8.74 2.79
CA ALA A 85 -5.89 8.03 2.04
C ALA A 85 -5.74 8.31 0.54
N CYS A 86 -5.84 7.29 -0.32
CA CYS A 86 -5.66 7.47 -1.76
C CYS A 86 -6.83 6.97 -2.60
N GLY A 87 -6.99 7.58 -3.77
CA GLY A 87 -7.86 7.18 -4.86
C GLY A 87 -7.05 7.06 -6.16
N HIS A 88 -6.60 5.85 -6.46
CA HIS A 88 -5.67 5.57 -7.56
C HIS A 88 -6.26 5.75 -8.96
N ARG A 89 -7.59 5.88 -9.08
CA ARG A 89 -8.30 6.08 -10.36
C ARG A 89 -8.71 7.53 -10.58
N PHE A 90 -8.21 8.46 -9.75
CA PHE A 90 -8.41 9.89 -9.99
C PHE A 90 -7.83 10.29 -11.35
N VAL A 91 -8.59 11.09 -12.10
CA VAL A 91 -8.25 11.48 -13.48
C VAL A 91 -8.09 13.00 -13.58
N LYS A 92 -6.99 13.44 -14.21
CA LYS A 92 -6.84 14.80 -14.72
C LYS A 92 -7.28 14.87 -16.18
N LEU A 93 -8.06 15.88 -16.53
CA LEU A 93 -8.45 16.21 -17.90
C LEU A 93 -7.45 17.23 -18.46
N TYR A 94 -6.66 16.82 -19.45
CA TYR A 94 -5.60 17.66 -20.00
C TYR A 94 -5.87 18.09 -21.44
N GLY A 95 -5.49 19.34 -21.74
CA GLY A 95 -5.58 19.94 -23.07
C GLY A 95 -7.01 20.26 -23.53
N VAL A 96 -7.10 20.79 -24.76
CA VAL A 96 -8.37 21.22 -25.38
C VAL A 96 -9.34 20.05 -25.58
N PHE A 97 -8.81 18.86 -25.84
CA PHE A 97 -9.60 17.63 -26.03
C PHE A 97 -9.97 16.90 -24.74
N LYS A 98 -9.60 17.44 -23.56
CA LYS A 98 -9.89 16.83 -22.25
C LYS A 98 -9.46 15.36 -22.19
N LEU A 99 -8.21 15.09 -22.59
CA LEU A 99 -7.62 13.77 -22.50
C LEU A 99 -7.61 13.30 -21.03
N ARG A 100 -8.03 12.06 -20.79
CA ARG A 100 -8.14 11.49 -19.45
C ARG A 100 -6.81 10.87 -19.04
N HIS A 101 -6.12 11.52 -18.10
CA HIS A 101 -4.86 11.02 -17.53
C HIS A 101 -5.15 10.45 -16.14
N MET A 102 -5.12 9.13 -16.00
CA MET A 102 -5.40 8.42 -14.75
C MET A 102 -4.14 8.40 -13.87
N ILE A 103 -3.93 9.49 -13.16
CA ILE A 103 -2.71 9.66 -12.37
C ILE A 103 -2.86 9.19 -10.92
N GLY A 104 -4.08 9.13 -10.38
CA GLY A 104 -4.30 8.90 -8.96
C GLY A 104 -4.08 10.16 -8.10
N ARG A 105 -4.63 10.14 -6.88
CA ARG A 105 -4.49 11.22 -5.89
C ARG A 105 -4.50 10.66 -4.48
N CYS A 106 -3.69 11.24 -3.59
CA CYS A 106 -3.64 10.91 -2.18
C CYS A 106 -3.88 12.16 -1.33
N TYR A 107 -4.48 11.98 -0.16
CA TYR A 107 -4.85 13.02 0.79
C TYR A 107 -4.17 12.73 2.11
N LEU A 108 -3.58 13.76 2.71
CA LEU A 108 -2.93 13.70 4.02
C LEU A 108 -3.71 14.55 5.02
N HIS A 109 -4.01 13.99 6.19
CA HIS A 109 -4.68 14.67 7.30
C HIS A 109 -3.91 14.48 8.61
N GLY A 110 -4.19 15.38 9.56
CA GLY A 110 -3.70 15.28 10.92
C GLY A 110 -4.28 14.09 11.69
N ASN A 111 -3.77 13.86 12.90
CA ASN A 111 -4.30 12.84 13.81
C ASN A 111 -5.72 13.17 14.32
N ASP A 112 -6.14 14.43 14.18
CA ASP A 112 -7.50 14.93 14.38
C ASP A 112 -8.44 14.67 13.20
N LEU A 113 -7.93 14.01 12.14
CA LEU A 113 -8.65 13.70 10.90
C LEU A 113 -9.11 14.94 10.13
N GLN A 114 -8.49 16.08 10.37
CA GLN A 114 -8.77 17.33 9.67
C GLN A 114 -7.65 17.67 8.69
N TYR A 115 -7.99 18.49 7.69
CA TYR A 115 -7.02 19.10 6.79
C TYR A 115 -6.18 20.14 7.52
N ASN A 116 -4.88 20.14 7.24
CA ASN A 116 -3.94 21.16 7.69
C ASN A 116 -3.42 21.95 6.49
N GLU A 117 -3.51 23.27 6.52
CA GLU A 117 -3.04 24.15 5.44
C GLU A 117 -1.57 23.93 5.08
N THR A 118 -0.74 23.46 6.02
CA THR A 118 0.66 23.11 5.72
C THR A 118 0.80 21.94 4.74
N ASP A 119 -0.25 21.12 4.59
CA ASP A 119 -0.31 19.96 3.71
C ASP A 119 -0.87 20.31 2.31
N GLN A 120 -1.00 21.60 1.97
CA GLN A 120 -1.51 22.09 0.68
C GLN A 120 -0.87 21.42 -0.55
N HIS A 121 0.39 21.00 -0.47
CA HIS A 121 1.08 20.34 -1.59
C HIS A 121 0.51 18.95 -1.92
N TRP A 122 -0.06 18.24 -0.94
CA TRP A 122 -0.77 16.97 -1.18
C TRP A 122 -2.10 17.18 -1.91
N GLN A 123 -2.66 18.39 -1.88
CA GLN A 123 -3.99 18.68 -2.39
C GLN A 123 -3.98 19.54 -3.66
N ASN A 124 -3.11 20.55 -3.73
CA ASN A 124 -3.31 21.70 -4.62
C ASN A 124 -2.16 22.00 -5.60
N LEU A 125 -0.89 21.91 -5.21
CA LEU A 125 0.16 22.63 -5.97
C LEU A 125 1.19 21.78 -6.73
N ASP A 126 1.38 20.49 -6.44
CA ASP A 126 2.23 19.64 -7.28
C ASP A 126 1.83 18.17 -7.07
N GLN A 127 1.20 17.56 -8.07
CA GLN A 127 0.95 16.13 -8.03
C GLN A 127 2.26 15.38 -8.32
N PRO A 128 2.59 14.32 -7.57
CA PRO A 128 3.83 13.57 -7.78
C PRO A 128 4.00 13.06 -9.21
N CYS A 129 2.89 12.66 -9.86
CA CYS A 129 2.88 12.20 -11.25
C CYS A 129 2.67 13.38 -12.21
N ARG A 130 3.57 13.54 -13.19
CA ARG A 130 3.50 14.59 -14.19
C ARG A 130 2.46 14.27 -15.27
N TYR A 131 1.28 14.85 -15.13
CA TYR A 131 0.19 14.65 -16.10
C TYR A 131 0.33 15.49 -17.38
N TYR A 132 1.11 16.58 -17.37
CA TYR A 132 1.21 17.52 -18.49
C TYR A 132 2.21 17.09 -19.58
N ILE A 133 3.03 16.07 -19.31
CA ILE A 133 3.98 15.49 -20.27
C ILE A 133 3.45 14.12 -20.68
N CYS A 134 3.12 13.93 -21.96
CA CYS A 134 2.55 12.68 -22.46
C CYS A 134 3.46 11.45 -22.34
N TYR A 135 4.74 11.63 -22.00
CA TYR A 135 5.70 10.55 -21.85
C TYR A 135 5.85 10.21 -20.38
N GLY A 136 5.55 8.95 -20.03
CA GLY A 136 5.83 8.41 -18.70
C GLY A 136 4.60 8.26 -17.82
N GLU A 137 4.15 9.34 -17.19
CA GLU A 137 3.34 9.25 -15.96
C GLU A 137 1.85 9.58 -16.15
N VAL A 138 1.36 9.71 -17.39
CA VAL A 138 -0.05 10.04 -17.68
C VAL A 138 -1.05 8.99 -17.17
N MET A 139 -0.59 7.76 -16.92
CA MET A 139 -1.38 6.67 -16.34
C MET A 139 -0.77 6.16 -15.03
N CYS A 140 -0.11 7.03 -14.26
CA CYS A 140 0.61 6.69 -13.02
C CYS A 140 -0.14 5.73 -12.08
N ASN A 141 -1.47 5.89 -11.95
CA ASN A 141 -2.33 5.14 -11.02
C ASN A 141 -1.78 5.16 -9.56
N MET A 142 -1.25 6.31 -9.15
CA MET A 142 -0.60 6.48 -7.85
C MET A 142 -1.57 6.25 -6.69
N GLY A 143 -1.08 5.57 -5.67
CA GLY A 143 -1.81 5.35 -4.42
C GLY A 143 -2.70 4.10 -4.44
N ILE A 144 -2.53 3.22 -5.43
CA ILE A 144 -3.12 1.87 -5.37
C ILE A 144 -2.60 1.10 -4.15
N SER A 145 -1.34 1.36 -3.78
CA SER A 145 -0.71 0.97 -2.53
C SER A 145 -0.01 2.19 -1.97
N ALA A 146 -0.09 2.36 -0.65
CA ALA A 146 0.49 3.49 0.04
C ALA A 146 0.85 3.11 1.47
N SER A 147 1.95 3.69 1.97
CA SER A 147 2.39 3.52 3.35
C SER A 147 2.95 4.83 3.88
N ILE A 148 2.87 5.01 5.19
CA ILE A 148 3.38 6.19 5.88
C ILE A 148 4.37 5.76 6.96
N THR A 149 5.61 6.21 6.82
CA THR A 149 6.66 6.01 7.83
C THR A 149 6.64 7.20 8.79
N GLN A 150 7.59 7.26 9.72
CA GLN A 150 7.72 8.39 10.63
C GLN A 150 7.91 9.73 9.90
N ASN A 151 8.61 9.75 8.77
CA ASN A 151 9.06 10.99 8.11
C ASN A 151 8.70 11.09 6.62
N GLU A 152 8.16 10.01 6.05
CA GLU A 152 8.00 9.88 4.60
C GLU A 152 6.69 9.17 4.29
N VAL A 153 6.04 9.61 3.22
CA VAL A 153 4.96 8.88 2.57
C VAL A 153 5.54 8.18 1.35
N ILE A 154 5.14 6.93 1.17
CA ILE A 154 5.55 6.11 0.03
C ILE A 154 4.30 5.66 -0.69
N VAL A 155 4.23 5.91 -1.99
CA VAL A 155 3.09 5.55 -2.83
C VAL A 155 3.58 4.78 -4.04
N GLY A 156 2.89 3.68 -4.34
CA GLY A 156 3.11 2.92 -5.56
C GLY A 156 2.35 3.53 -6.73
N SER A 157 3.00 3.61 -7.88
CA SER A 157 2.44 4.10 -9.15
C SER A 157 2.67 3.07 -10.25
N PRO A 158 1.85 2.01 -10.34
CA PRO A 158 2.08 0.90 -11.26
C PRO A 158 2.00 1.31 -12.72
N GLY A 159 1.29 2.38 -13.08
CA GLY A 159 1.09 2.72 -14.48
C GLY A 159 2.09 3.74 -15.04
N SER A 160 3.07 4.16 -14.24
CA SER A 160 4.17 5.01 -14.70
C SER A 160 5.03 4.30 -15.75
N TYR A 161 5.52 5.07 -16.72
CA TYR A 161 6.40 4.65 -17.82
C TYR A 161 5.89 3.44 -18.59
N GLU A 162 4.69 3.56 -19.18
CA GLU A 162 4.05 2.47 -19.94
C GLU A 162 3.89 1.22 -19.07
N TRP A 163 3.33 1.42 -17.88
CA TRP A 163 3.10 0.38 -16.88
C TRP A 163 4.33 -0.19 -16.21
N GLN A 164 5.57 0.17 -16.59
CA GLN A 164 6.80 -0.23 -15.87
C GLN A 164 6.66 -0.12 -14.34
N GLY A 165 5.99 0.94 -13.90
CA GLY A 165 5.72 1.19 -12.52
C GLY A 165 6.88 1.86 -11.81
N GLU A 166 6.54 2.68 -10.83
CA GLU A 166 7.50 3.44 -10.06
C GLU A 166 7.07 3.53 -8.58
N LEU A 167 8.02 3.92 -7.74
CA LEU A 167 7.82 4.27 -6.34
C LEU A 167 8.09 5.76 -6.17
N LEU A 168 7.13 6.46 -5.57
CA LEU A 168 7.27 7.87 -5.28
C LEU A 168 7.39 8.05 -3.77
N PHE A 169 8.46 8.72 -3.36
CA PHE A 169 8.71 9.06 -1.96
C PHE A 169 8.49 10.56 -1.76
N VAL A 170 7.75 10.89 -0.72
CA VAL A 170 7.45 12.28 -0.36
C VAL A 170 7.82 12.51 1.11
N LEU A 171 8.73 13.45 1.35
CA LEU A 171 9.17 13.83 2.70
C LEU A 171 8.11 14.70 3.40
N LEU A 172 7.80 14.40 4.66
CA LEU A 172 6.76 15.10 5.45
C LEU A 172 7.25 16.40 6.12
N PHE A 173 8.57 16.60 6.27
CA PHE A 173 9.13 17.63 7.17
C PHE A 173 9.91 18.77 6.49
N LYS A 174 9.94 18.84 5.15
CA LYS A 174 10.67 19.93 4.46
C LYS A 174 9.71 20.74 3.59
N PRO A 175 9.83 22.10 3.56
CA PRO A 175 9.13 22.92 2.58
C PRO A 175 9.59 22.63 1.14
N LEU A 176 10.65 21.84 0.98
CA LEU A 176 11.13 21.31 -0.28
C LEU A 176 10.63 19.86 -0.44
N PHE A 177 9.54 19.69 -1.20
CA PHE A 177 9.08 18.39 -1.67
C PHE A 177 10.14 17.83 -2.61
N VAL A 178 10.82 16.76 -2.18
CA VAL A 178 11.77 16.04 -3.04
C VAL A 178 11.09 14.75 -3.46
N TYR A 179 10.51 14.76 -4.65
CA TYR A 179 10.10 13.53 -5.33
C TYR A 179 11.36 12.75 -5.69
N MET A 180 11.53 11.60 -5.05
CA MET A 180 12.59 10.68 -5.42
C MET A 180 11.98 9.63 -6.33
N HIS A 181 12.35 9.72 -7.59
CA HIS A 181 12.08 8.72 -8.60
C HIS A 181 13.06 7.56 -8.42
N SER A 182 12.60 6.34 -8.67
CA SER A 182 13.50 5.19 -8.68
C SER A 182 14.38 5.31 -9.91
N THR A 183 15.71 5.39 -9.73
CA THR A 183 16.63 5.47 -10.86
C THR A 183 16.81 4.09 -11.49
N THR A 184 15.78 3.62 -12.19
CA THR A 184 15.98 2.77 -13.36
C THR A 184 15.90 3.70 -14.56
N PRO A 185 17.00 3.91 -15.31
CA PRO A 185 16.93 4.75 -16.51
C PRO A 185 15.85 4.20 -17.45
N PRO A 186 15.21 5.06 -18.28
CA PRO A 186 14.44 4.56 -19.41
C PRO A 186 15.43 3.86 -20.33
N LEU A 187 15.58 2.54 -20.18
CA LEU A 187 16.25 1.75 -21.19
C LEU A 187 15.43 1.87 -22.47
N PRO A 188 16.06 2.12 -23.62
CA PRO A 188 15.34 2.21 -24.88
C PRO A 188 14.76 0.84 -25.19
N VAL A 189 13.42 0.76 -25.13
CA VAL A 189 12.59 -0.30 -25.71
C VAL A 189 12.72 -1.68 -25.04
N LEU A 190 11.57 -2.23 -24.66
CA LEU A 190 11.33 -3.50 -23.96
C LEU A 190 11.63 -3.44 -22.47
N PHE A 191 10.58 -3.33 -21.65
CA PHE A 191 10.24 -4.24 -20.55
C PHE A 191 9.17 -3.55 -19.68
N GLU A 192 7.91 -3.92 -19.87
CA GLU A 192 6.81 -3.54 -18.97
C GLU A 192 7.03 -4.29 -17.65
N ARG A 193 7.65 -3.63 -16.67
CA ARG A 193 7.49 -3.99 -15.25
C ARG A 193 6.08 -3.57 -14.83
N LEU A 194 5.54 -3.99 -13.69
CA LEU A 194 4.22 -3.56 -13.17
C LEU A 194 4.35 -3.67 -11.66
N ALA A 195 4.77 -2.59 -11.01
CA ALA A 195 5.07 -2.56 -9.58
C ALA A 195 3.84 -2.18 -8.73
N ALA A 196 3.33 -3.12 -7.93
CA ALA A 196 2.46 -2.86 -6.79
C ALA A 196 2.49 -4.07 -5.83
N VAL A 197 3.22 -3.96 -4.72
CA VAL A 197 2.72 -3.67 -3.36
C VAL A 197 3.92 -3.36 -2.45
N LEU A 198 3.76 -2.37 -1.58
CA LEU A 198 4.74 -1.85 -0.62
C LEU A 198 4.29 -2.10 0.82
N ILE A 199 5.17 -2.67 1.64
CA ILE A 199 5.29 -2.37 3.07
C ILE A 199 6.75 -1.98 3.29
N SER A 200 6.97 -0.85 3.97
CA SER A 200 8.31 -0.38 4.37
C SER A 200 8.40 -0.29 5.89
N VAL A 201 9.53 -0.74 6.46
CA VAL A 201 10.06 -0.32 7.77
C VAL A 201 11.57 -0.04 7.57
N PRO A 202 12.31 0.62 8.49
CA PRO A 202 13.33 1.59 8.13
C PRO A 202 14.61 0.93 7.55
N MET A 203 15.37 1.73 6.81
CA MET A 203 16.65 1.43 6.14
C MET A 203 16.65 0.54 4.88
N PHE A 204 15.63 -0.30 4.63
CA PHE A 204 15.53 -1.14 3.41
C PHE A 204 14.07 -1.20 2.90
N GLY A 205 13.77 -0.62 1.73
CA GLY A 205 12.41 -0.61 1.17
C GLY A 205 12.18 -1.74 0.17
N SER A 206 11.25 -2.66 0.42
CA SER A 206 10.89 -3.76 -0.50
C SER A 206 9.60 -3.49 -1.28
N THR A 207 9.55 -3.75 -2.59
CA THR A 207 8.39 -3.49 -3.45
C THR A 207 8.08 -4.64 -4.42
N GLY A 208 6.81 -5.02 -4.54
CA GLY A 208 6.39 -6.09 -5.44
C GLY A 208 6.09 -5.65 -6.87
N ALA A 209 6.38 -6.52 -7.83
CA ALA A 209 6.07 -6.40 -9.25
C ALA A 209 5.44 -7.72 -9.77
N PRO A 210 4.13 -7.95 -9.56
CA PRO A 210 3.50 -9.26 -9.76
C PRO A 210 3.52 -9.82 -11.18
N LYS A 211 3.74 -8.95 -12.17
CA LYS A 211 3.83 -9.27 -13.60
C LYS A 211 5.22 -9.00 -14.19
N ASP A 212 6.26 -8.99 -13.36
CA ASP A 212 7.63 -8.78 -13.84
C ASP A 212 7.97 -9.78 -14.96
N SER A 213 8.57 -9.23 -16.04
CA SER A 213 8.93 -9.89 -17.30
C SER A 213 7.76 -10.38 -18.18
N LYS A 214 7.74 -9.90 -19.45
CA LYS A 214 6.76 -10.33 -20.48
C LYS A 214 6.89 -11.80 -20.87
N GLU A 215 8.05 -12.43 -20.62
CA GLU A 215 8.35 -13.78 -21.09
C GLU A 215 7.87 -14.86 -20.12
N ASP A 216 7.96 -14.61 -18.82
CA ASP A 216 7.69 -15.61 -17.79
C ASP A 216 6.66 -15.19 -16.73
N ALA A 217 6.31 -13.89 -16.63
CA ALA A 217 5.24 -13.35 -15.78
C ALA A 217 5.21 -13.94 -14.35
N ARG A 218 6.39 -14.21 -13.78
CA ARG A 218 6.52 -14.89 -12.48
C ARG A 218 6.31 -13.94 -11.31
N GLY A 219 6.54 -12.66 -11.54
CA GLY A 219 6.56 -11.62 -10.53
C GLY A 219 7.90 -11.51 -9.80
N SER A 220 8.17 -10.34 -9.23
CA SER A 220 9.39 -10.11 -8.44
C SER A 220 9.16 -9.14 -7.28
N VAL A 221 10.10 -9.09 -6.35
CA VAL A 221 10.17 -8.08 -5.28
C VAL A 221 11.54 -7.41 -5.35
N LEU A 222 11.56 -6.08 -5.42
CA LEU A 222 12.76 -5.26 -5.45
C LEU A 222 13.02 -4.67 -4.07
N LEU A 223 14.21 -4.92 -3.55
CA LEU A 223 14.72 -4.28 -2.35
C LEU A 223 15.54 -3.07 -2.78
N ALA A 224 15.09 -1.89 -2.39
CA ALA A 224 15.71 -0.62 -2.71
C ALA A 224 16.24 0.06 -1.44
N SER A 225 17.40 0.69 -1.58
CA SER A 225 17.95 1.58 -0.57
C SER A 225 18.01 3.01 -1.11
N LYS A 226 17.66 3.94 -0.23
CA LYS A 226 17.72 5.37 -0.50
C LYS A 226 19.17 5.86 -0.34
N ARG A 227 19.74 6.41 -1.41
CA ARG A 227 21.02 7.12 -1.38
C ARG A 227 20.80 8.56 -1.81
N SER A 228 20.89 9.50 -0.86
CA SER A 228 20.63 10.92 -1.09
C SER A 228 19.22 11.19 -1.64
N LYS A 229 19.08 11.37 -2.97
CA LYS A 229 17.82 11.68 -3.67
C LYS A 229 17.37 10.58 -4.65
N THR A 230 18.04 9.43 -4.66
CA THR A 230 17.73 8.34 -5.59
C THR A 230 17.52 7.04 -4.84
N LEU A 231 16.65 6.19 -5.38
CA LEU A 231 16.48 4.82 -4.92
C LEU A 231 17.31 3.92 -5.81
N MET A 232 18.15 3.12 -5.18
CA MET A 232 18.98 2.14 -5.86
C MET A 232 18.47 0.76 -5.49
N THR A 233 18.12 -0.04 -6.50
CA THR A 233 17.80 -1.45 -6.29
C THR A 233 19.05 -2.17 -5.81
N GLN A 234 18.97 -2.76 -4.61
CA GLN A 234 20.04 -3.55 -4.01
C GLN A 234 19.90 -5.03 -4.36
N GLN A 235 18.67 -5.54 -4.39
CA GLN A 235 18.39 -6.94 -4.67
C GLN A 235 17.02 -7.11 -5.31
N THR A 236 16.90 -8.11 -6.19
CA THR A 236 15.63 -8.52 -6.78
C THR A 236 15.39 -9.99 -6.44
N LEU A 237 14.26 -10.27 -5.78
CA LEU A 237 13.77 -11.62 -5.51
C LEU A 237 12.74 -11.97 -6.58
N ARG A 238 12.85 -13.15 -7.20
CA ARG A 238 11.95 -13.57 -8.29
C ARG A 238 11.05 -14.71 -7.85
N GLY A 239 9.79 -14.66 -8.28
CA GLY A 239 8.83 -15.73 -8.06
C GLY A 239 9.22 -17.00 -8.81
N GLU A 240 8.79 -18.15 -8.28
CA GLU A 240 9.12 -19.46 -8.84
C GLU A 240 8.20 -19.86 -10.01
N GLN A 241 6.94 -19.40 -9.97
CA GLN A 241 5.87 -19.87 -10.87
C GLN A 241 5.26 -18.73 -11.70
N MET A 242 5.13 -18.96 -13.00
CA MET A 242 4.45 -18.08 -13.95
C MET A 242 3.00 -17.85 -13.54
N GLY A 243 2.55 -16.59 -13.55
CA GLY A 243 1.17 -16.23 -13.25
C GLY A 243 0.80 -16.32 -11.76
N SER A 244 1.75 -16.66 -10.88
CA SER A 244 1.49 -16.78 -9.43
C SER A 244 1.22 -15.44 -8.74
N TYR A 245 1.53 -14.32 -9.41
CA TYR A 245 1.43 -12.96 -8.86
C TYR A 245 2.35 -12.74 -7.65
N PHE A 246 3.54 -13.34 -7.67
CA PHE A 246 4.55 -13.12 -6.62
C PHE A 246 4.88 -11.63 -6.48
N GLY A 247 4.74 -11.10 -5.26
CA GLY A 247 4.88 -9.68 -4.98
C GLY A 247 3.54 -8.94 -4.90
N ASN A 248 2.40 -9.64 -4.98
CA ASN A 248 1.08 -9.02 -4.84
C ASN A 248 0.84 -8.42 -3.47
N ALA A 249 1.41 -9.02 -2.43
CA ALA A 249 1.42 -8.47 -1.08
C ALA A 249 2.83 -8.65 -0.52
N VAL A 250 3.30 -7.67 0.24
CA VAL A 250 4.62 -7.71 0.88
C VAL A 250 4.46 -7.22 2.30
N ALA A 251 5.07 -7.87 3.27
CA ALA A 251 5.18 -7.40 4.65
C ALA A 251 6.60 -7.61 5.17
N THR A 252 7.01 -6.77 6.12
CA THR A 252 8.31 -6.92 6.78
C THR A 252 8.13 -6.86 8.29
N THR A 253 8.79 -7.77 9.00
CA THR A 253 8.79 -7.87 10.45
C THR A 253 9.93 -8.79 10.86
N ASP A 254 10.50 -8.58 12.03
CA ASP A 254 11.52 -9.46 12.60
C ASP A 254 10.82 -10.69 13.21
N ILE A 255 10.78 -11.80 12.46
CA ILE A 255 10.04 -13.02 12.82
C ILE A 255 10.82 -13.81 13.88
N ASN A 256 12.15 -13.82 13.77
CA ASN A 256 13.03 -14.60 14.64
C ASN A 256 13.65 -13.80 15.80
N ASN A 257 13.30 -12.52 15.92
CA ASN A 257 13.75 -11.57 16.94
C ASN A 257 15.29 -11.42 16.98
N ASP A 258 15.94 -11.44 15.81
CA ASP A 258 17.39 -11.28 15.69
C ASP A 258 17.84 -9.82 15.47
N GLY A 259 16.88 -8.90 15.44
CA GLY A 259 17.07 -7.48 15.21
C GLY A 259 17.01 -7.07 13.73
N TRP A 260 16.84 -8.01 12.80
CA TRP A 260 16.67 -7.75 11.38
C TRP A 260 15.25 -8.06 10.92
N ASN A 261 14.64 -7.12 10.20
CA ASN A 261 13.33 -7.39 9.62
C ASN A 261 13.44 -8.42 8.49
N ASP A 262 12.66 -9.48 8.61
CA ASP A 262 12.43 -10.49 7.58
C ASP A 262 11.38 -10.01 6.59
N LEU A 263 11.22 -10.76 5.49
CA LEU A 263 10.34 -10.41 4.39
C LEU A 263 9.34 -11.53 4.10
N LEU A 264 8.05 -11.17 4.08
CA LEU A 264 6.97 -12.03 3.61
C LEU A 264 6.46 -11.54 2.26
N VAL A 265 6.29 -12.45 1.30
CA VAL A 265 5.83 -12.13 -0.05
C VAL A 265 4.66 -13.03 -0.45
N GLY A 266 3.52 -12.42 -0.75
CA GLY A 266 2.32 -13.10 -1.23
C GLY A 266 2.33 -13.39 -2.73
N ALA A 267 1.79 -14.55 -3.09
CA ALA A 267 1.56 -15.02 -4.45
C ALA A 267 0.17 -15.71 -4.51
N PRO A 268 -0.93 -14.92 -4.53
CA PRO A 268 -2.30 -15.43 -4.39
C PRO A 268 -2.73 -16.39 -5.49
N PHE A 269 -2.11 -16.34 -6.67
CA PHE A 269 -2.42 -17.20 -7.80
C PHE A 269 -1.43 -18.35 -7.96
N TYR A 270 -0.56 -18.59 -6.97
CA TYR A 270 0.23 -19.81 -6.91
C TYR A 270 -0.68 -21.04 -6.94
N PHE A 271 -0.30 -22.08 -7.67
CA PHE A 271 -1.09 -23.30 -7.79
C PHE A 271 -0.20 -24.54 -7.85
N HIS A 272 -0.56 -25.58 -7.08
CA HIS A 272 0.10 -26.89 -7.16
C HIS A 272 -0.94 -28.01 -7.21
N ARG A 273 -1.19 -28.55 -8.41
CA ARG A 273 -2.29 -29.50 -8.67
C ARG A 273 -2.26 -30.74 -7.78
N GLN A 274 -1.09 -31.36 -7.59
CA GLN A 274 -0.98 -32.62 -6.83
C GLN A 274 -1.15 -32.45 -5.31
N GLN A 275 -0.98 -31.22 -4.80
CA GLN A 275 -1.07 -30.92 -3.37
C GLN A 275 -2.36 -30.15 -3.05
N GLU A 276 -3.24 -29.98 -4.04
CA GLU A 276 -4.45 -29.15 -3.94
C GLU A 276 -4.18 -27.79 -3.30
N ALA A 277 -3.03 -27.19 -3.63
CA ALA A 277 -2.61 -25.91 -3.07
C ALA A 277 -3.03 -24.75 -3.98
N GLY A 278 -3.57 -23.70 -3.36
CA GLY A 278 -3.97 -22.45 -4.02
C GLY A 278 -3.54 -21.24 -3.19
N GLY A 279 -2.72 -20.38 -3.78
CA GLY A 279 -2.06 -19.27 -3.11
C GLY A 279 -0.86 -19.70 -2.27
N ALA A 280 0.11 -18.79 -2.13
CA ALA A 280 1.29 -19.00 -1.32
C ALA A 280 1.79 -17.70 -0.67
N VAL A 281 2.51 -17.86 0.45
CA VAL A 281 3.33 -16.82 1.07
C VAL A 281 4.75 -17.35 1.22
N TYR A 282 5.70 -16.61 0.68
CA TYR A 282 7.13 -16.92 0.75
C TYR A 282 7.76 -16.12 1.89
N VAL A 283 8.52 -16.79 2.73
CA VAL A 283 9.24 -16.18 3.86
C VAL A 283 10.72 -16.16 3.53
N TYR A 284 11.33 -14.98 3.58
CA TYR A 284 12.75 -14.77 3.39
C TYR A 284 13.33 -14.22 4.69
N MET A 285 14.12 -15.04 5.38
CA MET A 285 14.83 -14.61 6.58
C MET A 285 16.01 -13.70 6.20
N ASN A 286 16.22 -12.65 6.99
CA ASN A 286 17.26 -11.67 6.74
C ASN A 286 18.58 -12.07 7.40
N ALA A 287 19.58 -12.45 6.60
CA ALA A 287 20.89 -12.82 7.10
C ALA A 287 21.84 -11.62 7.12
N GLY A 288 21.60 -10.66 8.03
CA GLY A 288 22.50 -9.52 8.25
C GLY A 288 22.47 -8.47 7.13
N GLY A 289 21.27 -8.13 6.65
CA GLY A 289 21.03 -7.09 5.63
C GLY A 289 20.96 -7.61 4.19
N ARG A 290 20.88 -8.93 3.99
CA ARG A 290 20.70 -9.59 2.70
C ARG A 290 19.75 -10.77 2.82
N PHE A 291 18.95 -10.97 1.78
CA PHE A 291 18.08 -12.14 1.66
C PHE A 291 18.72 -13.17 0.74
N ASP A 292 18.48 -14.46 0.99
CA ASP A 292 18.80 -15.47 -0.01
C ASP A 292 17.84 -15.33 -1.21
N SER A 293 18.31 -15.71 -2.39
CA SER A 293 17.48 -15.85 -3.59
C SER A 293 16.36 -16.88 -3.41
N ARG A 294 16.56 -17.90 -2.57
CA ARG A 294 15.57 -18.91 -2.23
C ARG A 294 14.85 -18.55 -0.94
N ALA A 295 13.53 -18.71 -0.91
CA ALA A 295 12.75 -18.54 0.31
C ALA A 295 13.16 -19.57 1.38
N SER A 296 13.27 -19.10 2.63
CA SER A 296 13.54 -19.92 3.81
C SER A 296 12.37 -20.86 4.11
N ALA A 297 11.14 -20.40 3.87
CA ALA A 297 9.93 -21.21 3.94
C ALA A 297 8.90 -20.77 2.89
N VAL A 298 8.03 -21.70 2.49
CA VAL A 298 6.89 -21.41 1.62
C VAL A 298 5.63 -21.99 2.24
N LEU A 299 4.70 -21.10 2.53
CA LEU A 299 3.42 -21.39 3.13
C LEU A 299 2.39 -21.48 2.00
N ARG A 300 1.58 -22.54 1.99
CA ARG A 300 0.65 -22.81 0.91
C ARG A 300 -0.77 -22.89 1.45
N GLY A 301 -1.69 -22.20 0.80
CA GLY A 301 -3.11 -22.26 1.13
C GLY A 301 -3.83 -23.40 0.44
N PRO A 302 -5.06 -23.73 0.87
CA PRO A 302 -5.95 -24.65 0.16
C PRO A 302 -6.29 -24.16 -1.26
N ALA A 303 -6.65 -25.10 -2.14
CA ALA A 303 -7.09 -24.79 -3.49
C ALA A 303 -8.20 -23.72 -3.51
N GLY A 304 -8.05 -22.71 -4.37
CA GLY A 304 -9.02 -21.62 -4.52
C GLY A 304 -9.05 -20.59 -3.38
N SER A 305 -8.22 -20.72 -2.34
CA SER A 305 -8.23 -19.79 -1.19
C SER A 305 -7.63 -18.41 -1.48
N ALA A 306 -6.85 -18.30 -2.57
CA ALA A 306 -6.03 -17.13 -2.88
C ALA A 306 -5.12 -16.69 -1.73
N PHE A 307 -4.60 -17.65 -0.96
CA PHE A 307 -3.71 -17.41 0.16
C PHE A 307 -2.50 -16.55 -0.23
N GLY A 308 -2.18 -15.54 0.59
CA GLY A 308 -1.19 -14.52 0.26
C GLY A 308 -1.74 -13.32 -0.53
N MET A 309 -3.06 -13.17 -0.65
CA MET A 309 -3.68 -11.97 -1.23
C MET A 309 -3.42 -10.71 -0.40
N ALA A 310 -3.39 -10.84 0.93
CA ALA A 310 -3.01 -9.78 1.87
C ALA A 310 -2.09 -10.37 2.95
N VAL A 311 -1.09 -9.60 3.34
CA VAL A 311 -0.13 -9.96 4.39
C VAL A 311 0.13 -8.71 5.21
N THR A 312 0.12 -8.82 6.54
CA THR A 312 0.43 -7.73 7.47
C THR A 312 1.27 -8.27 8.62
N ALA A 313 2.15 -7.43 9.16
CA ALA A 313 2.81 -7.69 10.43
C ALA A 313 1.80 -7.34 11.55
N ALA A 314 1.40 -8.32 12.36
CA ALA A 314 0.45 -8.12 13.45
C ALA A 314 1.11 -7.74 14.78
N GLY A 315 2.44 -7.80 14.85
CA GLY A 315 3.21 -7.67 16.08
C GLY A 315 3.27 -8.97 16.87
N ASP A 316 3.85 -8.90 18.06
CA ASP A 316 3.82 -9.95 19.08
C ASP A 316 2.43 -10.01 19.73
N LEU A 317 1.60 -10.96 19.29
CA LEU A 317 0.19 -11.07 19.72
C LEU A 317 0.02 -11.91 20.98
N ASN A 318 0.85 -12.95 21.15
CA ASN A 318 0.82 -13.88 22.29
C ASN A 318 1.75 -13.45 23.43
N GLN A 319 2.55 -12.39 23.24
CA GLN A 319 3.51 -11.83 24.20
C GLN A 319 4.63 -12.81 24.58
N ASP A 320 5.06 -13.65 23.64
CA ASP A 320 6.15 -14.60 23.84
C ASP A 320 7.54 -14.02 23.53
N GLY A 321 7.59 -12.77 23.04
CA GLY A 321 8.81 -12.09 22.65
C GLY A 321 9.19 -12.27 21.18
N PHE A 322 8.34 -12.90 20.36
CA PHE A 322 8.49 -13.02 18.91
C PHE A 322 7.34 -12.31 18.19
N GLN A 323 7.58 -11.79 16.98
CA GLN A 323 6.54 -11.10 16.23
C GLN A 323 5.61 -12.14 15.56
N GLY A 324 4.55 -12.59 16.26
CA GLY A 324 3.53 -13.52 15.75
C GLY A 324 2.83 -14.27 16.87
N GLU A 325 1.98 -15.25 16.55
CA GLU A 325 1.62 -16.30 17.51
C GLU A 325 2.67 -17.42 17.39
N ASP A 326 3.50 -17.57 18.40
CA ASP A 326 4.50 -18.61 18.66
C ASP A 326 5.73 -18.72 17.72
N ALA A 327 6.93 -18.76 18.31
CA ALA A 327 8.24 -18.79 17.67
C ALA A 327 8.66 -20.10 16.95
N ASP A 328 7.76 -20.80 16.28
CA ASP A 328 8.07 -22.08 15.62
C ASP A 328 7.49 -22.14 14.20
N ILE A 329 8.32 -22.23 13.15
CA ILE A 329 7.93 -22.29 11.72
C ILE A 329 6.87 -23.39 11.39
N ASN A 330 6.56 -24.28 12.33
CA ASN A 330 5.52 -25.29 12.26
C ASN A 330 4.06 -24.80 12.45
N TRP A 331 3.78 -23.60 12.98
CA TRP A 331 2.40 -23.17 13.28
C TRP A 331 1.61 -22.60 12.08
N LEU A 332 2.26 -22.20 10.98
CA LEU A 332 1.56 -21.65 9.80
C LEU A 332 0.65 -22.66 9.08
N LYS A 333 0.58 -23.90 9.57
CA LYS A 333 -0.44 -24.91 9.23
C LYS A 333 -1.81 -24.66 9.90
N CYS A 334 -1.90 -23.81 10.92
CA CYS A 334 -3.12 -23.58 11.70
C CYS A 334 -4.03 -22.45 11.19
N LEU A 335 -3.68 -21.76 10.09
CA LEU A 335 -4.58 -20.81 9.42
C LEU A 335 -5.67 -21.45 8.54
N GLY A 336 -5.83 -22.78 8.58
CA GLY A 336 -7.10 -23.45 8.28
C GLY A 336 -7.50 -24.27 9.50
N PRO A 337 -8.73 -24.14 10.07
CA PRO A 337 -9.99 -23.69 9.47
C PRO A 337 -10.75 -22.66 10.34
N PHE A 338 -10.90 -21.41 9.89
CA PHE A 338 -11.87 -20.47 10.47
C PHE A 338 -12.79 -19.85 9.41
N LEU A 339 -13.19 -20.67 8.43
CA LEU A 339 -14.39 -20.45 7.60
C LEU A 339 -14.97 -21.83 7.25
N SER A 340 -15.59 -22.47 8.23
CA SER A 340 -16.41 -23.66 8.06
C SER A 340 -17.64 -23.52 8.95
N THR A 341 -18.58 -22.67 8.54
CA THR A 341 -20.02 -22.88 8.73
C THR A 341 -20.77 -21.96 7.77
N SER A 342 -21.07 -22.49 6.59
CA SER A 342 -22.34 -22.19 5.92
C SER A 342 -22.76 -23.48 5.24
N ASP A 343 -23.51 -24.29 6.00
CA ASP A 343 -24.29 -25.39 5.45
C ASP A 343 -25.16 -24.82 4.31
N TYR A 344 -24.95 -25.35 3.10
CA TYR A 344 -26.00 -25.42 2.10
C TYR A 344 -26.81 -26.69 2.43
N GLY A 345 -28.01 -26.48 2.96
CA GLY A 345 -28.98 -27.52 3.28
C GLY A 345 -30.25 -26.90 3.85
#